data_AF-A0A7W6WZC3-F1
#
_entry.id   AF-A0A7W6WZC3-F1
#
_cell.length_a   1.000
_cell.length_b   1.000
_cell.length_c   1.000
_cell.angle_alpha   90.00
_cell.angle_beta   90.00
_cell.angle_gamma   90.00
#
_symmetry.space_group_name_H-M   'P 1'
#
loop_
_entity.id
_entity.type
_entity.pdbx_description
1 polymer ?
#
loop_
_entity_poly.entity_id
_entity_poly.type
_entity_poly.pdbx_seq_one_letter_code
_entity_poly.pdbx_strand_id
1 'polypeptide(L)'
;MFDKAYRQRLEADLAQWEADGVIAPAAAASIRNALPPLSPGINIAVVVAIVGGLLIAAAFLAFIAAHWTEIVRLMRFAILIAGMAVAGGLGAWFAAKGHTVLADLCASIGAIIFGAGIALVGQMYHLGEDFAGGMLLWSIGAFAAAVLTGSRGALAVGLAAASVWTCMRVYDAPDVLHLPFLAVWLFAAALAFAWHSRVAAHLVAIAVLPWWIATSFRFEFDGAQPSFVLANGAALLFGAGLAIAAAPSPRALRLGSVLSIYGAFSLAVAAFLEVTTVDDIVRFRTGSGAGQPLWAIVCGVAGVILALASAGITRRAGEVLAASAIGLVLLAAPVWPASMAGESWFAYAALLSAMLCLVVSGMLDDVRPRIVAGWLGIAGVIAGITWAVKGSLLRRSAFLAAAGVAAVAFATALNRILPRAER
;
A
#
# COMPACT_ATOMS: atom_id res chain seq x y z
N MET A 1 -18.74 14.40 -6.84
CA MET A 1 -18.61 12.97 -7.19
C MET A 1 -19.86 12.29 -6.65
N PHE A 2 -20.80 11.92 -7.53
CA PHE A 2 -22.13 11.41 -7.14
C PHE A 2 -22.05 9.96 -6.65
N ASP A 3 -21.42 9.74 -5.50
CA ASP A 3 -21.31 8.42 -4.91
C ASP A 3 -22.64 7.96 -4.26
N LYS A 4 -22.69 6.67 -3.90
CA LYS A 4 -23.90 6.06 -3.34
C LYS A 4 -24.35 6.75 -2.04
N ALA A 5 -23.40 7.19 -1.22
CA ALA A 5 -23.69 7.85 0.05
C ALA A 5 -24.21 9.28 -0.13
N TYR A 6 -23.75 10.00 -1.15
CA TYR A 6 -24.31 11.28 -1.56
C TYR A 6 -25.73 11.10 -2.07
N ARG A 7 -25.98 10.10 -2.93
CA ARG A 7 -27.33 9.87 -3.48
C ARG A 7 -28.34 9.47 -2.40
N GLN A 8 -27.94 8.65 -1.43
CA GLN A 8 -28.78 8.31 -0.27
C GLN A 8 -29.10 9.52 0.60
N ARG A 9 -28.11 10.40 0.84
CA ARG A 9 -28.34 11.66 1.55
C ARG A 9 -29.26 12.59 0.77
N LEU A 10 -29.01 12.75 -0.52
CA LEU A 10 -29.86 13.55 -1.40
C LEU A 10 -31.29 13.01 -1.48
N GLU A 11 -31.49 11.69 -1.47
CA GLU A 11 -32.83 11.10 -1.41
C GLU A 11 -33.54 11.43 -0.09
N ALA A 12 -32.83 11.37 1.04
CA ALA A 12 -33.38 11.77 2.33
C ALA A 12 -33.71 13.27 2.38
N ASP A 13 -32.80 14.11 1.88
CA ASP A 13 -32.97 15.56 1.81
C ASP A 13 -34.14 15.94 0.89
N LEU A 14 -34.26 15.32 -0.29
CA LEU A 14 -35.37 15.54 -1.21
C LEU A 14 -36.72 15.11 -0.61
N ALA A 15 -36.76 13.98 0.09
CA ALA A 15 -37.97 13.52 0.78
C ALA A 15 -38.38 14.47 1.89
N GLN A 16 -37.41 14.99 2.65
CA GLN A 16 -37.65 15.97 3.70
C GLN A 16 -38.13 17.32 3.13
N TRP A 17 -37.48 17.84 2.08
CA TRP A 17 -37.88 19.10 1.45
C TRP A 17 -39.24 19.02 0.75
N GLU A 18 -39.62 17.85 0.23
CA GLU A 18 -40.96 17.61 -0.31
C GLU A 18 -42.02 17.58 0.81
N ALA A 19 -41.71 16.92 1.94
CA ALA A 19 -42.59 16.86 3.11
C ALA A 19 -42.76 18.24 3.78
N ASP A 20 -41.70 19.04 3.83
CA ASP A 20 -41.69 20.40 4.39
C ASP A 20 -42.32 21.43 3.41
N GLY A 21 -42.72 21.01 2.21
CA GLY A 21 -43.34 21.86 1.19
C GLY A 21 -42.39 22.86 0.52
N VAL A 22 -41.08 22.70 0.72
CA VAL A 22 -40.03 23.56 0.16
C VAL A 22 -39.88 23.34 -1.35
N ILE A 23 -40.13 22.13 -1.83
CA ILE A 23 -40.06 21.77 -3.25
C ILE A 23 -41.31 21.03 -3.71
N ALA A 24 -41.71 21.25 -4.97
CA ALA A 24 -42.79 20.49 -5.59
C ALA A 24 -42.31 19.06 -5.95
N PRO A 25 -43.19 18.05 -5.93
CA PRO A 25 -42.86 16.67 -6.30
C PRO A 25 -42.22 16.56 -7.70
N ALA A 26 -42.67 17.39 -8.64
CA ALA A 26 -42.11 17.45 -10.01
C ALA A 26 -40.65 17.94 -10.04
N ALA A 27 -40.27 18.86 -9.15
CA ALA A 27 -38.90 19.34 -9.03
C ALA A 27 -37.99 18.26 -8.44
N ALA A 28 -38.47 17.52 -7.42
CA ALA A 28 -37.76 16.38 -6.86
C ALA A 28 -37.52 15.28 -7.90
N ALA A 29 -38.51 14.99 -8.77
CA ALA A 29 -38.35 14.03 -9.86
C ALA A 29 -37.33 14.50 -10.91
N SER A 30 -37.32 15.79 -11.25
CA SER A 30 -36.35 16.37 -12.19
C SER A 30 -34.90 16.25 -11.67
N ILE A 31 -34.67 16.51 -10.39
CA ILE A 31 -33.36 16.36 -9.74
C ILE A 31 -32.89 14.90 -9.78
N ARG A 32 -33.78 13.94 -9.53
CA ARG A 32 -33.46 12.50 -9.61
C ARG A 32 -33.03 12.11 -11.03
N ASN A 33 -33.73 12.61 -12.04
CA ASN A 33 -33.45 12.29 -13.45
C ASN A 33 -32.19 12.97 -13.99
N ALA A 34 -31.77 14.09 -13.39
CA ALA A 34 -30.54 14.78 -13.76
C ALA A 34 -29.26 14.07 -13.25
N LEU A 35 -29.39 13.12 -12.31
CA LEU A 35 -28.25 12.40 -11.76
C LEU A 35 -27.78 11.31 -12.74
N PRO A 36 -26.48 11.24 -13.07
CA PRO A 36 -25.94 10.16 -13.90
C PRO A 36 -26.18 8.80 -13.24
N PRO A 37 -26.35 7.69 -13.98
CA PRO A 37 -26.55 6.37 -13.38
C PRO A 37 -25.41 6.00 -12.41
N LEU A 38 -25.75 5.35 -11.29
CA LEU A 38 -24.73 4.82 -10.38
C LEU A 38 -23.91 3.79 -11.13
N SER A 39 -22.59 3.89 -11.05
CA SER A 39 -21.73 2.80 -11.50
C SER A 39 -22.09 1.54 -10.70
N PRO A 40 -22.30 0.38 -11.36
CA PRO A 40 -22.55 -0.87 -10.66
C PRO A 40 -21.41 -1.11 -9.67
N GLY A 41 -21.72 -1.07 -8.37
CA GLY A 41 -20.75 -1.44 -7.34
C GLY A 41 -20.46 -2.93 -7.42
N ILE A 42 -19.29 -3.35 -6.93
CA ILE A 42 -19.00 -4.77 -6.70
C ILE A 42 -19.97 -5.24 -5.61
N ASN A 43 -20.97 -6.06 -5.97
CA ASN A 43 -21.89 -6.65 -5.01
C ASN A 43 -21.34 -7.99 -4.50
N ILE A 44 -21.89 -8.48 -3.40
CA ILE A 44 -21.47 -9.76 -2.79
C ILE A 44 -21.56 -10.90 -3.81
N ALA A 45 -22.59 -10.92 -4.66
CA ALA A 45 -22.75 -11.93 -5.68
C ALA A 45 -21.58 -11.95 -6.70
N VAL A 46 -21.07 -10.79 -7.10
CA VAL A 46 -19.89 -10.67 -7.97
C VAL A 46 -18.65 -11.19 -7.25
N VAL A 47 -18.44 -10.86 -5.97
CA VAL A 47 -17.31 -11.40 -5.19
C VAL A 47 -17.41 -12.92 -5.08
N VAL A 48 -18.58 -13.44 -4.74
CA VAL A 48 -18.84 -14.89 -4.65
C VAL A 48 -18.64 -15.56 -6.01
N ALA A 49 -19.08 -14.95 -7.11
CA ALA A 49 -18.86 -15.47 -8.45
C ALA A 49 -17.37 -15.50 -8.83
N ILE A 50 -16.61 -14.45 -8.48
CA ILE A 50 -15.15 -14.42 -8.68
C ILE A 50 -14.47 -15.53 -7.87
N VAL A 51 -14.81 -15.65 -6.57
CA VAL A 51 -14.26 -16.70 -5.69
C VAL A 51 -14.62 -18.09 -6.20
N GLY A 52 -15.88 -18.31 -6.58
CA GLY A 52 -16.34 -19.57 -7.17
C GLY A 52 -15.59 -19.90 -8.46
N GLY A 53 -15.40 -18.92 -9.34
CA GLY A 53 -14.60 -19.06 -10.55
C GLY A 53 -13.13 -19.42 -10.26
N LEU A 54 -12.52 -18.77 -9.26
CA LEU A 54 -11.15 -19.08 -8.81
C LEU A 54 -11.05 -20.49 -8.24
N LEU A 55 -12.04 -20.94 -7.45
CA LEU A 55 -12.08 -22.30 -6.90
C LEU A 55 -12.26 -23.35 -7.99
N ILE A 56 -13.12 -23.10 -8.99
CA ILE A 56 -13.27 -24.00 -10.15
C ILE A 56 -11.97 -24.06 -10.94
N ALA A 57 -11.32 -22.91 -11.18
CA ALA A 57 -10.03 -22.86 -11.85
C ALA A 57 -8.94 -23.61 -11.06
N ALA A 58 -8.89 -23.43 -9.74
CA ALA A 58 -7.96 -24.13 -8.85
C ALA A 58 -8.22 -25.65 -8.81
N ALA A 59 -9.49 -26.08 -8.76
CA ALA A 59 -9.86 -27.48 -8.82
C ALA A 59 -9.46 -28.12 -10.16
N PHE A 60 -9.67 -27.41 -11.27
CA PHE A 60 -9.23 -27.85 -12.59
C PHE A 60 -7.70 -27.95 -12.68
N LEU A 61 -6.97 -26.96 -12.16
CA LEU A 61 -5.51 -26.99 -12.06
C LEU A 61 -5.03 -28.18 -11.20
N ALA A 62 -5.67 -28.44 -10.06
CA ALA A 62 -5.36 -29.57 -9.20
C ALA A 62 -5.65 -30.93 -9.86
N PHE A 63 -6.75 -31.04 -10.61
CA PHE A 63 -7.09 -32.23 -11.39
C PHE A 63 -6.05 -32.52 -12.48
N ILE A 64 -5.62 -31.49 -13.21
CA ILE A 64 -4.53 -31.60 -14.19
C ILE A 64 -3.23 -32.01 -13.50
N ALA A 65 -2.91 -31.39 -12.36
CA ALA A 65 -1.71 -31.71 -11.58
C ALA A 65 -1.72 -33.16 -11.05
N ALA A 66 -2.89 -33.73 -10.73
CA ALA A 66 -3.03 -35.12 -10.30
C ALA A 66 -2.74 -36.12 -11.41
N HIS A 67 -3.10 -35.81 -12.66
CA HIS A 67 -2.82 -36.67 -13.83
C HIS A 67 -1.50 -36.31 -14.53
N TRP A 68 -0.70 -35.45 -13.91
CA TRP A 68 0.44 -34.79 -14.55
C TRP A 68 1.47 -35.79 -15.07
N THR A 69 1.79 -36.83 -14.28
CA THR A 69 2.78 -37.85 -14.60
C THR A 69 2.42 -38.68 -15.85
N GLU A 70 1.14 -38.81 -16.16
CA GLU A 70 0.65 -39.61 -17.28
C GLU A 70 0.67 -38.86 -18.62
N ILE A 71 0.70 -37.52 -18.59
CA ILE A 71 0.68 -36.68 -19.79
C ILE A 71 2.09 -36.59 -20.39
N VAL A 72 2.26 -36.97 -21.66
CA VAL A 72 3.54 -36.84 -22.38
C VAL A 72 4.00 -35.37 -22.47
N ARG A 73 5.32 -35.15 -22.40
CA ARG A 73 5.95 -33.82 -22.36
C ARG A 73 5.40 -32.83 -23.40
N LEU A 74 5.27 -33.27 -24.66
CA LEU A 74 4.78 -32.43 -25.76
C LEU A 74 3.32 -32.02 -25.57
N MET A 75 2.48 -32.89 -25.02
CA MET A 75 1.07 -32.62 -24.77
C MET A 75 0.88 -31.57 -23.67
N ARG A 76 1.71 -31.61 -22.61
CA ARG A 76 1.68 -30.57 -21.56
C ARG A 76 1.96 -29.18 -22.15
N PHE A 77 2.96 -29.09 -23.02
CA PHE A 77 3.29 -27.84 -23.72
C PHE A 77 2.18 -27.39 -24.67
N ALA A 78 1.59 -28.33 -25.44
CA ALA A 78 0.47 -28.05 -26.32
C ALA A 78 -0.76 -27.51 -25.56
N ILE A 79 -1.09 -28.09 -24.40
CA ILE A 79 -2.19 -27.63 -23.54
C ILE A 79 -1.95 -26.20 -23.07
N LEU A 80 -0.73 -25.84 -22.68
CA LEU A 80 -0.41 -24.48 -22.25
C LEU A 80 -0.50 -23.47 -23.39
N ILE A 81 0.05 -23.80 -24.57
CA ILE A 81 -0.07 -22.95 -25.76
C ILE A 81 -1.54 -22.78 -26.15
N ALA A 82 -2.30 -23.88 -26.20
CA ALA A 82 -3.73 -23.83 -26.50
C ALA A 82 -4.47 -22.99 -25.46
N GLY A 83 -4.16 -23.13 -24.17
CA GLY A 83 -4.73 -22.33 -23.09
C GLY A 83 -4.46 -20.83 -23.26
N MET A 84 -3.22 -20.45 -23.60
CA MET A 84 -2.89 -19.06 -23.89
C MET A 84 -3.60 -18.53 -25.13
N ALA A 85 -3.65 -19.32 -26.21
CA ALA A 85 -4.32 -18.95 -27.46
C ALA A 85 -5.84 -18.78 -27.26
N VAL A 86 -6.48 -19.69 -26.53
CA VAL A 86 -7.91 -19.61 -26.18
C VAL A 86 -8.18 -18.41 -25.28
N ALA A 87 -7.36 -18.19 -24.24
CA ALA A 87 -7.51 -17.03 -23.37
C ALA A 87 -7.37 -15.71 -24.17
N GLY A 88 -6.36 -15.60 -25.03
CA GLY A 88 -6.18 -14.43 -25.90
C GLY A 88 -7.33 -14.24 -26.90
N GLY A 89 -7.76 -15.32 -27.56
CA GLY A 89 -8.86 -15.29 -28.54
C GLY A 89 -10.20 -14.92 -27.92
N LEU A 90 -10.55 -15.51 -26.77
CA LEU A 90 -11.74 -15.15 -26.00
C LEU A 90 -11.65 -13.71 -25.50
N GLY A 91 -10.48 -13.29 -25.00
CA GLY A 91 -10.25 -11.92 -24.55
C GLY A 91 -10.48 -10.90 -25.67
N ALA A 92 -9.95 -11.15 -26.87
CA ALA A 92 -10.17 -10.32 -28.05
C ALA A 92 -11.64 -10.29 -28.47
N TRP A 93 -12.32 -11.43 -28.43
CA TRP A 93 -13.75 -11.53 -28.74
C TRP A 93 -14.63 -10.75 -27.74
N PHE A 94 -14.36 -10.88 -26.44
CA PHE A 94 -15.04 -10.12 -25.40
C PHE A 94 -14.76 -8.61 -25.53
N ALA A 95 -13.52 -8.22 -25.85
CA ALA A 95 -13.17 -6.83 -26.10
C ALA A 95 -13.96 -6.27 -27.30
N ALA A 96 -14.05 -7.03 -28.40
CA ALA A 96 -14.81 -6.64 -29.59
C ALA A 96 -16.32 -6.48 -29.30
N LYS A 97 -16.87 -7.24 -28.35
CA LYS A 97 -18.26 -7.13 -27.88
C LYS A 97 -18.47 -6.07 -26.79
N GLY A 98 -17.44 -5.34 -26.38
CA GLY A 98 -17.51 -4.33 -25.32
C GLY A 98 -17.56 -4.90 -23.89
N HIS A 99 -17.33 -6.21 -23.71
CA HIS A 99 -17.30 -6.86 -22.39
C HIS A 99 -15.91 -6.70 -21.74
N THR A 100 -15.59 -5.48 -21.30
CA THR A 100 -14.25 -5.11 -20.82
C THR A 100 -13.76 -5.89 -19.61
N VAL A 101 -14.64 -6.27 -18.67
CA VAL A 101 -14.28 -7.07 -17.49
C VAL A 101 -13.87 -8.49 -17.89
N LEU A 102 -14.63 -9.13 -18.79
CA LEU A 102 -14.31 -10.48 -19.26
C LEU A 102 -13.02 -10.48 -20.10
N ALA A 103 -12.82 -9.44 -20.92
CA ALA A 103 -11.57 -9.27 -21.65
C ALA A 103 -10.35 -9.14 -20.71
N ASP A 104 -10.48 -8.36 -19.62
CA ASP A 104 -9.44 -8.21 -18.60
C ASP A 104 -9.15 -9.53 -17.88
N LEU A 105 -10.19 -10.29 -17.52
CA LEU A 105 -10.05 -11.61 -16.90
C LEU A 105 -9.33 -12.59 -17.84
N CYS A 106 -9.70 -12.64 -19.12
CA CYS A 106 -9.05 -13.48 -20.12
C CYS A 106 -7.56 -13.14 -20.27
N ALA A 107 -7.20 -11.85 -20.33
CA ALA A 107 -5.80 -11.43 -20.37
C ALA A 107 -5.02 -11.83 -19.11
N SER A 108 -5.65 -11.72 -17.94
CA SER A 108 -5.08 -12.13 -16.65
C SER A 108 -4.86 -13.63 -16.57
N ILE A 109 -5.83 -14.42 -17.01
CA ILE A 109 -5.73 -15.89 -17.09
C ILE A 109 -4.61 -16.28 -18.05
N GLY A 110 -4.52 -15.65 -19.22
CA GLY A 110 -3.42 -15.88 -20.16
C GLY A 110 -2.04 -15.62 -19.52
N ALA A 111 -1.90 -14.53 -18.76
CA ALA A 111 -0.67 -14.22 -18.02
C ALA A 111 -0.35 -15.25 -16.93
N ILE A 112 -1.35 -15.84 -16.27
CA ILE A 112 -1.16 -16.91 -15.28
C ILE A 112 -0.74 -18.22 -15.96
N ILE A 113 -1.39 -18.60 -17.07
CA ILE A 113 -1.04 -19.80 -17.85
C ILE A 113 0.40 -19.70 -18.37
N PHE A 114 0.81 -18.51 -18.80
CA PHE A 114 2.20 -18.25 -19.19
C PHE A 114 3.19 -18.55 -18.05
N GLY A 115 2.92 -18.06 -16.84
CA GLY A 115 3.72 -18.38 -15.66
C GLY A 115 3.78 -19.86 -15.31
N ALA A 116 2.62 -20.53 -15.36
CA ALA A 116 2.55 -21.98 -15.19
C ALA A 116 3.40 -22.73 -16.24
N GLY A 117 3.44 -22.21 -17.47
CA GLY A 117 4.30 -22.76 -18.52
C GLY A 117 5.79 -22.60 -18.24
N ILE A 118 6.23 -21.46 -17.70
CA ILE A 118 7.62 -21.27 -17.28
C ILE A 118 7.99 -22.27 -16.18
N ALA A 119 7.17 -22.38 -15.13
CA ALA A 119 7.41 -23.32 -14.04
C ALA A 119 7.49 -24.77 -14.55
N LEU A 120 6.62 -25.12 -15.51
CA LEU A 120 6.66 -26.44 -16.12
C LEU A 120 7.93 -26.69 -16.91
N VAL A 121 8.31 -25.76 -17.80
CA VAL A 121 9.55 -25.91 -18.58
C VAL A 121 10.73 -26.07 -17.62
N GLY A 122 10.74 -25.31 -16.51
CA GLY A 122 11.71 -25.44 -15.43
C GLY A 122 11.77 -26.87 -14.86
N GLN A 123 10.63 -27.45 -14.52
CA GLN A 123 10.55 -28.83 -14.00
C GLN A 123 10.94 -29.89 -15.04
N MET A 124 10.49 -29.75 -16.30
CA MET A 124 10.71 -30.75 -17.35
C MET A 124 12.16 -30.88 -17.78
N TYR A 125 12.89 -29.76 -17.79
CA TYR A 125 14.29 -29.68 -18.22
C TYR A 125 15.26 -29.55 -17.05
N HIS A 126 14.79 -29.68 -15.80
CA HIS A 126 15.59 -29.54 -14.59
C HIS A 126 16.34 -28.19 -14.52
N LEU A 127 15.75 -27.11 -15.04
CA LEU A 127 16.30 -25.74 -15.00
C LEU A 127 16.11 -25.07 -13.63
N GLY A 128 15.95 -25.86 -12.57
CA GLY A 128 15.46 -25.42 -11.25
C GLY A 128 16.44 -24.59 -10.42
N GLU A 129 17.67 -24.38 -10.90
CA GLU A 129 18.71 -23.66 -10.14
C GLU A 129 18.43 -22.15 -10.02
N ASP A 130 17.76 -21.52 -11.00
CA ASP A 130 17.39 -20.08 -10.95
C ASP A 130 15.88 -19.86 -11.09
N PHE A 131 15.11 -20.31 -10.10
CA PHE A 131 13.66 -20.06 -10.06
C PHE A 131 13.33 -18.56 -10.04
N ALA A 132 14.17 -17.73 -9.40
CA ALA A 132 13.98 -16.29 -9.36
C ALA A 132 14.01 -15.67 -10.77
N GLY A 133 14.90 -16.14 -11.66
CA GLY A 133 14.94 -15.76 -13.07
C GLY A 133 13.64 -16.12 -13.81
N GLY A 134 13.04 -17.26 -13.49
CA GLY A 134 11.71 -17.66 -13.99
C GLY A 134 10.60 -16.67 -13.59
N MET A 135 10.64 -16.16 -12.36
CA MET A 135 9.68 -15.15 -11.89
C MET A 135 9.83 -13.81 -12.61
N LEU A 136 11.06 -13.40 -12.94
CA LEU A 136 11.29 -12.22 -13.79
C LEU A 136 10.71 -12.43 -15.19
N LEU A 137 10.96 -13.58 -15.81
CA LEU A 137 10.43 -13.90 -17.14
C LEU A 137 8.89 -13.88 -17.13
N TRP A 138 8.27 -14.43 -16.08
CA TRP A 138 6.83 -14.35 -15.88
C TRP A 138 6.36 -12.89 -15.78
N SER A 139 7.03 -12.07 -14.97
CA SER A 139 6.72 -10.64 -14.87
C SER A 139 6.77 -9.94 -16.23
N ILE A 140 7.80 -10.22 -17.04
CA ILE A 140 7.96 -9.62 -18.38
C ILE A 140 6.80 -10.00 -19.29
N GLY A 141 6.45 -11.30 -19.37
CA GLY A 141 5.34 -11.74 -20.22
C GLY A 141 3.98 -11.22 -19.76
N ALA A 142 3.75 -11.15 -18.44
CA ALA A 142 2.53 -10.57 -17.87
C ALA A 142 2.43 -9.06 -18.15
N PHE A 143 3.53 -8.32 -18.08
CA PHE A 143 3.57 -6.91 -18.48
C PHE A 143 3.38 -6.70 -19.97
N ALA A 144 3.95 -7.55 -20.82
CA ALA A 144 3.68 -7.53 -22.25
C ALA A 144 2.17 -7.72 -22.52
N ALA A 145 1.54 -8.71 -21.88
CA ALA A 145 0.10 -8.91 -21.97
C ALA A 145 -0.68 -7.67 -21.47
N ALA A 146 -0.27 -7.07 -20.34
CA ALA A 146 -0.91 -5.88 -19.79
C ALA A 146 -0.82 -4.68 -20.75
N VAL A 147 0.34 -4.45 -21.37
CA VAL A 147 0.55 -3.35 -22.33
C VAL A 147 -0.27 -3.57 -23.60
N LEU A 148 -0.24 -4.79 -24.16
CA LEU A 148 -0.93 -5.12 -25.40
C LEU A 148 -2.45 -5.07 -25.27
N THR A 149 -2.99 -5.38 -24.09
CA THR A 149 -4.44 -5.49 -23.86
C THR A 149 -5.02 -4.33 -23.04
N GLY A 150 -4.18 -3.51 -22.41
CA GLY A 150 -4.61 -2.53 -21.41
C GLY A 150 -5.16 -3.18 -20.13
N SER A 151 -4.85 -4.46 -19.86
CA SER A 151 -5.40 -5.21 -18.74
C SER A 151 -4.75 -4.85 -17.40
N ARG A 152 -5.59 -4.59 -16.40
CA ARG A 152 -5.18 -4.28 -15.02
C ARG A 152 -4.93 -5.57 -14.25
N GLY A 153 -5.68 -6.63 -14.54
CA GLY A 153 -5.39 -7.94 -13.93
C GLY A 153 -4.08 -8.55 -14.44
N ALA A 154 -3.74 -8.43 -15.74
CA ALA A 154 -2.42 -8.82 -16.23
C ALA A 154 -1.28 -7.99 -15.61
N LEU A 155 -1.50 -6.67 -15.40
CA LEU A 155 -0.57 -5.82 -14.64
C LEU A 155 -0.40 -6.34 -13.20
N ALA A 156 -1.48 -6.75 -12.54
CA ALA A 156 -1.44 -7.31 -11.20
C ALA A 156 -0.63 -8.61 -11.14
N VAL A 157 -0.82 -9.51 -12.10
CA VAL A 157 -0.04 -10.76 -12.23
C VAL A 157 1.45 -10.44 -12.41
N GLY A 158 1.78 -9.48 -13.27
CA GLY A 158 3.17 -9.07 -13.49
C GLY A 158 3.81 -8.46 -12.24
N LEU A 159 3.11 -7.59 -11.53
CA LEU A 159 3.58 -7.01 -10.27
C LEU A 159 3.73 -8.05 -9.15
N ALA A 160 2.83 -9.03 -9.08
CA ALA A 160 2.94 -10.15 -8.14
C ALA A 160 4.19 -11.00 -8.45
N ALA A 161 4.40 -11.36 -9.72
CA ALA A 161 5.59 -12.09 -10.15
C ALA A 161 6.88 -11.31 -9.86
N ALA A 162 6.90 -10.00 -10.15
CA ALA A 162 8.02 -9.11 -9.81
C ALA A 162 8.30 -9.03 -8.31
N SER A 163 7.24 -9.02 -7.48
CA SER A 163 7.35 -8.98 -6.02
C SER A 163 7.98 -10.28 -5.50
N VAL A 164 7.54 -11.44 -5.99
CA VAL A 164 8.14 -12.74 -5.64
C VAL A 164 9.59 -12.79 -6.14
N TRP A 165 9.86 -12.35 -7.37
CA TRP A 165 11.21 -12.28 -7.92
C TRP A 165 12.15 -11.52 -7.01
N THR A 166 11.77 -10.33 -6.54
CA THR A 166 12.65 -9.56 -5.65
C THR A 166 12.80 -10.18 -4.27
N CYS A 167 11.76 -10.79 -3.71
CA CYS A 167 11.88 -11.48 -2.43
C CYS A 167 12.87 -12.64 -2.52
N MET A 168 12.82 -13.41 -3.61
CA MET A 168 13.76 -14.52 -3.83
C MET A 168 15.18 -14.03 -4.08
N ARG A 169 15.37 -12.99 -4.91
CA ARG A 169 16.73 -12.45 -5.15
C ARG A 169 17.39 -11.87 -3.91
N VAL A 170 16.61 -11.25 -3.04
CA VAL A 170 17.13 -10.76 -1.74
C VAL A 170 17.47 -11.93 -0.81
N TYR A 171 16.72 -13.04 -0.89
CA TYR A 171 17.04 -14.25 -0.12
C TYR A 171 18.30 -14.97 -0.65
N ASP A 172 18.43 -15.12 -1.97
CA ASP A 172 19.55 -15.81 -2.61
C ASP A 172 20.87 -15.03 -2.50
N ALA A 173 20.79 -13.70 -2.57
CA ALA A 173 21.94 -12.80 -2.51
C ALA A 173 21.67 -11.66 -1.50
N PRO A 174 21.67 -11.96 -0.19
CA PRO A 174 21.37 -10.96 0.84
C PRO A 174 22.32 -9.77 0.73
N ASP A 175 23.59 -9.97 0.39
CA ASP A 175 24.60 -8.91 0.31
C ASP A 175 24.41 -7.90 -0.83
N VAL A 176 23.45 -8.08 -1.74
CA VAL A 176 23.23 -7.15 -2.86
C VAL A 176 21.87 -6.47 -2.79
N LEU A 177 21.85 -5.13 -2.88
CA LEU A 177 20.60 -4.40 -2.94
C LEU A 177 19.97 -4.64 -4.30
N HIS A 178 18.78 -5.25 -4.33
CA HIS A 178 18.13 -5.65 -5.57
C HIS A 178 17.43 -4.47 -6.27
N LEU A 179 18.22 -3.51 -6.74
CA LEU A 179 17.80 -2.34 -7.51
C LEU A 179 17.07 -2.66 -8.84
N PRO A 180 17.33 -3.78 -9.54
CA PRO A 180 16.59 -4.12 -10.76
C PRO A 180 15.05 -4.15 -10.58
N PHE A 181 14.56 -4.49 -9.38
CA PHE A 181 13.14 -4.40 -9.07
C PHE A 181 12.57 -2.98 -9.25
N LEU A 182 13.33 -1.94 -8.90
CA LEU A 182 12.88 -0.56 -9.04
C LEU A 182 12.65 -0.17 -10.51
N ALA A 183 13.42 -0.72 -11.45
CA ALA A 183 13.17 -0.50 -12.88
C ALA A 183 11.83 -1.11 -13.33
N VAL A 184 11.55 -2.33 -12.89
CA VAL A 184 10.28 -3.04 -13.14
C VAL A 184 9.11 -2.30 -12.48
N TRP A 185 9.29 -1.81 -11.25
CA TRP A 185 8.29 -1.02 -10.54
C TRP A 185 8.04 0.34 -11.19
N LEU A 186 9.08 1.07 -11.61
CA LEU A 186 8.97 2.35 -12.30
C LEU A 186 8.25 2.22 -13.65
N PHE A 187 8.50 1.12 -14.38
CA PHE A 187 7.75 0.81 -15.59
C PHE A 187 6.25 0.63 -15.31
N ALA A 188 5.89 -0.13 -14.28
CA ALA A 188 4.49 -0.29 -13.88
C ALA A 188 3.87 1.02 -13.36
N ALA A 189 4.63 1.85 -12.64
CA ALA A 189 4.21 3.17 -12.20
C ALA A 189 3.94 4.11 -13.38
N ALA A 190 4.78 4.06 -14.42
CA ALA A 190 4.58 4.80 -15.67
C ALA A 190 3.31 4.34 -16.40
N LEU A 191 3.03 3.03 -16.45
CA LEU A 191 1.76 2.51 -16.98
C LEU A 191 0.56 2.99 -16.16
N ALA A 192 0.63 2.91 -14.83
CA ALA A 192 -0.44 3.39 -13.95
C ALA A 192 -0.73 4.89 -14.16
N PHE A 193 0.34 5.69 -14.32
CA PHE A 193 0.27 7.11 -14.64
C PHE A 193 -0.37 7.35 -16.01
N ALA A 194 0.11 6.66 -17.06
CA ALA A 194 -0.38 6.79 -18.43
C ALA A 194 -1.86 6.39 -18.57
N TRP A 195 -2.26 5.28 -17.94
CA TRP A 195 -3.63 4.79 -17.98
C TRP A 195 -4.61 5.56 -17.10
N HIS A 196 -4.14 6.49 -16.27
CA HIS A 196 -4.97 7.26 -15.33
C HIS A 196 -5.89 6.36 -14.46
N SER A 197 -5.45 5.14 -14.15
CA SER A 197 -6.28 4.14 -13.49
C SER A 197 -6.00 4.10 -11.99
N ARG A 198 -7.06 4.21 -11.17
CA ARG A 198 -6.95 4.06 -9.71
C ARG A 198 -6.51 2.65 -9.32
N VAL A 199 -7.05 1.63 -9.99
CA VAL A 199 -6.68 0.23 -9.74
C VAL A 199 -5.19 0.02 -9.96
N ALA A 200 -4.65 0.52 -11.08
CA ALA A 200 -3.22 0.41 -11.37
C ALA A 200 -2.36 1.15 -10.34
N ALA A 201 -2.79 2.33 -9.88
CA ALA A 201 -2.10 3.06 -8.81
C ALA A 201 -2.06 2.28 -7.49
N HIS A 202 -3.16 1.61 -7.10
CA HIS A 202 -3.19 0.74 -5.92
C HIS A 202 -2.25 -0.46 -6.07
N LEU A 203 -2.24 -1.11 -7.24
CA LEU A 203 -1.35 -2.23 -7.52
C LEU A 203 0.12 -1.83 -7.40
N VAL A 204 0.51 -0.69 -7.99
CA VAL A 204 1.88 -0.15 -7.91
C VAL A 204 2.26 0.20 -6.47
N ALA A 205 1.36 0.83 -5.72
CA ALA A 205 1.60 1.21 -4.33
C ALA A 205 1.76 -0.02 -3.41
N ILE A 206 1.02 -1.10 -3.66
CA ILE A 206 1.15 -2.36 -2.91
C ILE A 206 2.45 -3.07 -3.28
N ALA A 207 2.79 -3.13 -4.57
CA ALA A 207 3.93 -3.90 -5.06
C ALA A 207 5.29 -3.38 -4.58
N VAL A 208 5.40 -2.12 -4.16
CA VAL A 208 6.67 -1.60 -3.60
C VAL A 208 6.93 -2.14 -2.18
N LEU A 209 5.89 -2.56 -1.46
CA LEU A 209 6.01 -2.96 -0.05
C LEU A 209 6.84 -4.25 0.12
N PRO A 210 6.62 -5.34 -0.66
CA PRO A 210 7.48 -6.52 -0.59
C PRO A 210 8.97 -6.23 -0.78
N TRP A 211 9.33 -5.27 -1.66
CA TRP A 211 10.73 -4.89 -1.85
C TRP A 211 11.32 -4.22 -0.62
N TRP A 212 10.61 -3.26 -0.02
CA TRP A 212 11.04 -2.61 1.23
C TRP A 212 11.15 -3.60 2.39
N ILE A 213 10.18 -4.51 2.50
CA ILE A 213 10.14 -5.55 3.53
C ILE A 213 11.29 -6.56 3.35
N ALA A 214 11.48 -7.11 2.14
CA ALA A 214 12.59 -8.02 1.89
C ALA A 214 13.95 -7.33 2.14
N THR A 215 14.10 -6.09 1.66
CA THR A 215 15.32 -5.29 1.85
C THR A 215 15.58 -4.98 3.32
N SER A 216 14.54 -4.83 4.16
CA SER A 216 14.74 -4.58 5.59
C SER A 216 15.21 -5.82 6.36
N PHE A 217 14.70 -7.01 5.99
CA PHE A 217 15.12 -8.28 6.60
C PHE A 217 16.56 -8.67 6.29
N ARG A 218 17.12 -8.21 5.17
CA ARG A 218 18.55 -8.38 4.86
C ARG A 218 19.45 -7.96 6.03
N PHE A 219 19.13 -6.84 6.65
CA PHE A 219 19.98 -6.21 7.64
C PHE A 219 19.86 -6.81 9.04
N GLU A 220 18.93 -7.74 9.25
CA GLU A 220 18.71 -8.41 10.53
C GLU A 220 19.97 -9.17 11.00
N PHE A 221 20.74 -9.74 10.07
CA PHE A 221 21.97 -10.47 10.37
C PHE A 221 23.20 -9.56 10.54
N ASP A 222 23.18 -8.34 9.98
CA ASP A 222 24.29 -7.36 10.02
C ASP A 222 24.18 -6.34 11.17
N GLY A 223 23.12 -6.43 11.98
CA GLY A 223 22.88 -5.56 13.13
C GLY A 223 22.13 -4.26 12.81
N ALA A 224 21.72 -4.02 11.56
CA ALA A 224 20.87 -2.90 11.19
C ALA A 224 19.38 -3.27 11.31
N GLN A 225 18.58 -2.34 11.83
CA GLN A 225 17.21 -2.63 12.26
C GLN A 225 16.24 -2.67 11.08
N PRO A 226 15.43 -3.73 10.92
CA PRO A 226 14.44 -3.79 9.85
C PRO A 226 13.45 -2.62 9.90
N SER A 227 13.02 -2.20 11.10
CA SER A 227 12.12 -1.06 11.30
C SER A 227 12.71 0.26 10.80
N PHE A 228 14.02 0.46 10.89
CA PHE A 228 14.69 1.67 10.41
C PHE A 228 14.55 1.82 8.89
N VAL A 229 14.87 0.75 8.15
CA VAL A 229 14.75 0.75 6.68
C VAL A 229 13.29 0.95 6.26
N LEU A 230 12.35 0.29 6.95
CA LEU A 230 10.92 0.44 6.70
C LEU A 230 10.41 1.86 6.98
N ALA A 231 10.85 2.51 8.06
CA ALA A 231 10.49 3.89 8.39
C ALA A 231 10.97 4.87 7.32
N ASN A 232 12.23 4.73 6.88
CA ASN A 232 12.79 5.55 5.80
C ASN A 232 12.10 5.30 4.44
N GLY A 233 11.73 4.05 4.14
CA GLY A 233 10.96 3.70 2.95
C GLY A 233 9.54 4.25 2.97
N ALA A 234 8.87 4.15 4.11
CA ALA A 234 7.55 4.73 4.34
C ALA A 234 7.57 6.26 4.23
N ALA A 235 8.59 6.91 4.78
CA ALA A 235 8.84 8.34 4.66
C ALA A 235 8.97 8.77 3.19
N LEU A 236 9.78 8.06 2.41
CA LEU A 236 9.94 8.34 0.98
C LEU A 236 8.62 8.15 0.22
N LEU A 237 7.94 7.02 0.43
CA LEU A 237 6.67 6.73 -0.24
C LEU A 237 5.59 7.76 0.10
N PHE A 238 5.50 8.17 1.36
CA PHE A 238 4.52 9.15 1.82
C PHE A 238 4.82 10.54 1.28
N GLY A 239 6.05 11.02 1.47
CA GLY A 239 6.49 12.34 1.00
C GLY A 239 6.47 12.48 -0.52
N ALA A 240 6.96 11.47 -1.25
CA ALA A 240 6.88 11.46 -2.71
C ALA A 240 5.43 11.38 -3.19
N GLY A 241 4.57 10.60 -2.53
CA GLY A 241 3.14 10.56 -2.85
C GLY A 241 2.47 11.93 -2.72
N LEU A 242 2.77 12.67 -1.65
CA LEU A 242 2.30 14.05 -1.45
C LEU A 242 2.82 14.99 -2.55
N ALA A 243 4.13 14.98 -2.81
CA ALA A 243 4.75 15.83 -3.83
C ALA A 243 4.21 15.55 -5.25
N ILE A 244 4.02 14.27 -5.61
CA ILE A 244 3.38 13.88 -6.87
C ILE A 244 1.93 14.38 -6.91
N ALA A 245 1.20 14.28 -5.81
CA ALA A 245 -0.18 14.74 -5.73
C ALA A 245 -0.32 16.27 -5.86
N ALA A 246 0.70 17.03 -5.45
CA ALA A 246 0.76 18.48 -5.55
C ALA A 246 0.97 18.99 -6.99
N ALA A 247 1.46 18.13 -7.90
CA ALA A 247 1.65 18.52 -9.29
C ALA A 247 0.30 18.85 -9.98
N PRO A 248 0.26 19.85 -10.88
CA PRO A 248 -0.98 20.34 -11.51
C PRO A 248 -1.47 19.41 -12.63
N SER A 249 -1.49 18.09 -12.40
CA SER A 249 -2.05 17.12 -13.34
C SER A 249 -3.00 16.14 -12.65
N PRO A 250 -4.19 15.87 -13.22
CA PRO A 250 -5.12 14.89 -12.65
C PRO A 250 -4.54 13.48 -12.50
N ARG A 251 -3.61 13.13 -13.40
CA ARG A 251 -2.89 11.85 -13.38
C ARG A 251 -1.95 11.76 -12.19
N ALA A 252 -1.16 12.80 -11.94
CA ALA A 252 -0.27 12.86 -10.79
C ALA A 252 -1.06 12.91 -9.49
N LEU A 253 -2.12 13.72 -9.40
CA LEU A 253 -3.01 13.74 -8.24
C LEU A 253 -3.54 12.35 -7.88
N ARG A 254 -3.98 11.57 -8.88
CA ARG A 254 -4.48 10.22 -8.66
C ARG A 254 -3.41 9.24 -8.19
N LEU A 255 -2.25 9.23 -8.84
CA LEU A 255 -1.15 8.33 -8.45
C LEU A 255 -0.58 8.71 -7.08
N GLY A 256 -0.26 9.99 -6.89
CA GLY A 256 0.31 10.53 -5.67
C GLY A 256 -0.62 10.39 -4.46
N SER A 257 -1.93 10.61 -4.64
CA SER A 257 -2.90 10.38 -3.55
C SER A 257 -2.91 8.92 -3.10
N VAL A 258 -2.86 7.96 -4.02
CA VAL A 258 -2.79 6.54 -3.65
C VAL A 258 -1.46 6.21 -2.97
N LEU A 259 -0.33 6.62 -3.54
CA LEU A 259 1.00 6.39 -2.94
C LEU A 259 1.09 6.98 -1.53
N SER A 260 0.58 8.19 -1.31
CA SER A 260 0.60 8.84 0.01
C SER A 260 -0.28 8.12 1.04
N ILE A 261 -1.38 7.49 0.62
CA ILE A 261 -2.20 6.66 1.50
C ILE A 261 -1.39 5.45 1.99
N TYR A 262 -0.79 4.67 1.09
CA TYR A 262 0.02 3.52 1.49
C TYR A 262 1.26 3.96 2.28
N GLY A 263 1.89 5.08 1.91
CA GLY A 263 2.98 5.67 2.67
C GLY A 263 2.60 6.00 4.12
N ALA A 264 1.42 6.60 4.33
CA ALA A 264 0.92 6.92 5.68
C ALA A 264 0.65 5.65 6.52
N PHE A 265 0.04 4.61 5.92
CA PHE A 265 -0.15 3.33 6.61
C PHE A 265 1.17 2.63 6.90
N SER A 266 2.10 2.61 5.95
CA SER A 266 3.44 2.06 6.15
C SER A 266 4.21 2.81 7.24
N LEU A 267 4.04 4.13 7.36
CA LEU A 267 4.67 4.93 8.41
C LEU A 267 4.10 4.58 9.79
N ALA A 268 2.78 4.38 9.89
CA ALA A 268 2.13 3.94 11.11
C ALA A 268 2.57 2.53 11.54
N VAL A 269 2.69 1.61 10.58
CA VAL A 269 3.22 0.25 10.83
C VAL A 269 4.69 0.32 11.24
N ALA A 270 5.51 1.13 10.59
CA ALA A 270 6.92 1.31 10.96
C ALA A 270 7.08 1.87 12.37
N ALA A 271 6.27 2.87 12.76
CA ALA A 271 6.25 3.42 14.12
C ALA A 271 5.88 2.35 15.18
N PHE A 272 4.91 1.49 14.88
CA PHE A 272 4.59 0.36 15.74
C PHE A 272 5.75 -0.64 15.84
N LEU A 273 6.34 -1.02 14.69
CA LEU A 273 7.45 -1.97 14.65
C LEU A 273 8.66 -1.44 15.42
N GLU A 274 9.00 -0.16 15.27
CA GLU A 274 10.08 0.48 16.03
C GLU A 274 9.91 0.34 17.55
N VAL A 275 8.69 0.38 18.07
CA VAL A 275 8.40 0.18 19.50
C VAL A 275 8.54 -1.27 19.92
N THR A 276 8.10 -2.20 19.07
CA THR A 276 8.13 -3.63 19.41
C THR A 276 9.52 -4.24 19.30
N THR A 277 10.37 -3.71 18.43
CA THR A 277 11.72 -4.25 18.21
C THR A 277 12.77 -3.63 19.14
N VAL A 278 12.40 -2.70 20.03
CA VAL A 278 13.32 -2.00 20.98
C VAL A 278 14.18 -2.94 21.81
N ASP A 279 13.64 -4.07 22.25
CA ASP A 279 14.40 -5.04 23.03
C ASP A 279 15.48 -5.73 22.20
N ASP A 280 15.24 -5.92 20.91
CA ASP A 280 16.22 -6.40 19.93
C ASP A 280 17.23 -5.28 19.57
N ILE A 281 16.80 -4.00 19.54
CA ILE A 281 17.69 -2.83 19.37
C ILE A 281 18.85 -2.85 20.36
N VAL A 282 18.60 -3.27 21.60
CA VAL A 282 19.61 -3.28 22.67
C VAL A 282 20.51 -4.52 22.59
N ARG A 283 19.97 -5.69 22.19
CA ARG A 283 20.73 -6.95 22.11
C ARG A 283 21.65 -7.05 20.89
N PHE A 284 21.26 -6.52 19.73
CA PHE A 284 22.07 -6.64 18.51
C PHE A 284 23.22 -5.60 18.43
N ARG A 285 23.15 -4.49 19.18
CA ARG A 285 24.16 -3.43 19.16
C ARG A 285 25.40 -3.71 20.01
N THR A 286 25.40 -4.75 20.85
CA THR A 286 26.62 -5.21 21.54
C THR A 286 27.57 -5.96 20.60
N GLY A 287 27.12 -6.34 19.41
CA GLY A 287 28.00 -6.74 18.31
C GLY A 287 28.54 -5.51 17.60
N SER A 288 29.84 -5.50 17.29
CA SER A 288 30.51 -4.51 16.46
C SER A 288 30.01 -4.56 15.00
N GLY A 289 28.75 -4.18 14.77
CA GLY A 289 28.06 -4.23 13.48
C GLY A 289 28.01 -2.86 12.78
N ALA A 290 27.99 -2.89 11.45
CA ALA A 290 28.05 -1.72 10.57
C ALA A 290 26.94 -0.69 10.86
N GLY A 291 27.26 0.60 10.66
CA GLY A 291 26.30 1.69 10.84
C GLY A 291 25.06 1.57 9.93
N GLN A 292 23.99 2.28 10.30
CA GLN A 292 22.75 2.33 9.51
C GLN A 292 23.03 2.69 8.04
N PRO A 293 22.34 2.07 7.06
CA PRO A 293 22.65 2.27 5.65
C PRO A 293 22.37 3.71 5.20
N LEU A 294 23.40 4.37 4.64
CA LEU A 294 23.32 5.77 4.19
C LEU A 294 22.21 6.01 3.16
N TRP A 295 22.01 5.07 2.24
CA TRP A 295 20.97 5.20 1.21
C TRP A 295 19.56 5.25 1.81
N ALA A 296 19.31 4.52 2.91
CA ALA A 296 18.02 4.56 3.59
C ALA A 296 17.81 5.91 4.27
N ILE A 297 18.84 6.45 4.93
CA ILE A 297 18.79 7.80 5.52
C ILE A 297 18.44 8.84 4.45
N VAL A 298 19.08 8.76 3.28
CA VAL A 298 18.79 9.66 2.14
C VAL A 298 17.32 9.54 1.71
N CYS A 299 16.76 8.33 1.66
CA CYS A 299 15.34 8.13 1.37
C CYS A 299 14.42 8.81 2.40
N GLY A 300 14.71 8.66 3.70
CA GLY A 300 13.92 9.30 4.75
C GLY A 300 13.97 10.82 4.70
N VAL A 301 15.17 11.39 4.56
CA VAL A 301 15.39 12.83 4.42
C VAL A 301 14.69 13.37 3.17
N ALA A 302 14.81 12.67 2.03
CA ALA A 302 14.08 13.02 0.81
C ALA A 302 12.57 13.00 1.03
N GLY A 303 12.03 12.03 1.77
CA GLY A 303 10.62 11.98 2.15
C GLY A 303 10.16 13.23 2.91
N VAL A 304 10.93 13.68 3.91
CA VAL A 304 10.63 14.92 4.65
C VAL A 304 10.66 16.14 3.73
N ILE A 305 11.71 16.27 2.91
CA ILE A 305 11.86 17.40 1.97
C ILE A 305 10.70 17.44 0.98
N LEU A 306 10.30 16.29 0.42
CA LEU A 306 9.20 16.19 -0.53
C LEU A 306 7.85 16.53 0.11
N ALA A 307 7.61 16.11 1.35
CA ALA A 307 6.40 16.49 2.09
C ALA A 307 6.35 18.00 2.38
N LEU A 308 7.48 18.61 2.77
CA LEU A 308 7.58 20.06 2.97
C LEU A 308 7.44 20.85 1.67
N ALA A 309 8.05 20.36 0.58
CA ALA A 309 7.90 20.96 -0.75
C ALA A 309 6.44 20.92 -1.21
N SER A 310 5.76 19.78 -1.01
CA SER A 310 4.32 19.64 -1.24
C SER A 310 3.54 20.69 -0.46
N ALA A 311 3.80 20.84 0.85
CA ALA A 311 3.13 21.82 1.69
C ALA A 311 3.38 23.27 1.21
N GLY A 312 4.57 23.58 0.72
CA GLY A 312 4.91 24.87 0.13
C GLY A 312 4.14 25.17 -1.15
N ILE A 313 3.93 24.15 -1.99
CA ILE A 313 3.19 24.24 -3.27
C ILE A 313 1.68 24.34 -3.02
N THR A 314 1.12 23.44 -2.20
CA THR A 314 -0.32 23.33 -1.94
C THR A 314 -0.82 24.34 -0.93
N ARG A 315 0.08 24.94 -0.13
CA ARG A 315 -0.20 25.82 1.01
C ARG A 315 -1.11 25.16 2.06
N ARG A 316 -1.08 23.82 2.15
CA ARG A 316 -1.88 23.05 3.10
C ARG A 316 -1.13 22.84 4.41
N ALA A 317 -1.72 23.30 5.51
CA ALA A 317 -1.17 23.10 6.85
C ALA A 317 -1.10 21.62 7.24
N GLY A 318 -2.01 20.78 6.73
CA GLY A 318 -1.96 19.34 7.00
C GLY A 318 -0.70 18.67 6.46
N GLU A 319 -0.17 19.10 5.31
CA GLU A 319 1.05 18.54 4.74
C GLU A 319 2.31 18.90 5.54
N VAL A 320 2.34 20.05 6.22
CA VAL A 320 3.40 20.40 7.18
C VAL A 320 3.39 19.45 8.37
N LEU A 321 2.20 19.11 8.88
CA LEU A 321 2.06 18.13 9.96
C LEU A 321 2.39 16.70 9.48
N ALA A 322 2.13 16.37 8.22
CA ALA A 322 2.59 15.10 7.63
C ALA A 322 4.12 15.02 7.60
N ALA A 323 4.80 16.09 7.18
CA ALA A 323 6.27 16.16 7.22
C ALA A 323 6.81 16.07 8.66
N SER A 324 6.13 16.71 9.61
CA SER A 324 6.47 16.63 11.04
C SER A 324 6.31 15.21 11.58
N ALA A 325 5.24 14.50 11.19
CA ALA A 325 5.04 13.09 11.53
C ALA A 325 6.17 12.21 10.99
N ILE A 326 6.56 12.39 9.73
CA ILE A 326 7.70 11.68 9.13
C ILE A 326 8.98 11.97 9.94
N GLY A 327 9.29 13.25 10.17
CA GLY A 327 10.50 13.66 10.89
C GLY A 327 10.57 13.08 12.30
N LEU A 328 9.47 13.10 13.05
CA LEU A 328 9.40 12.54 14.41
C LEU A 328 9.61 11.02 14.44
N VAL A 329 9.08 10.28 13.46
CA VAL A 329 9.35 8.83 13.34
C VAL A 329 10.83 8.59 13.07
N LEU A 330 11.41 9.28 12.08
CA LEU A 330 12.83 9.11 11.74
C LEU A 330 13.78 9.51 12.88
N LEU A 331 13.39 10.49 13.70
CA LEU A 331 14.15 10.92 14.87
C LEU A 331 14.04 9.97 16.07
N ALA A 332 13.00 9.12 16.14
CA ALA A 332 12.88 8.14 17.23
C ALA A 332 13.99 7.08 17.16
N ALA A 333 14.33 6.62 15.96
CA ALA A 333 15.36 5.61 15.71
C ALA A 333 16.74 5.91 16.37
N PRO A 334 17.36 7.10 16.19
CA PRO A 334 18.62 7.45 16.83
C PRO A 334 18.50 7.78 18.33
N VAL A 335 17.28 7.93 18.87
CA VAL A 335 17.06 8.27 20.30
C VAL A 335 16.98 7.02 21.19
N TRP A 336 16.56 5.87 20.65
CA TRP A 336 16.60 4.58 21.37
C TRP A 336 17.93 4.27 22.09
N PRO A 337 19.11 4.47 21.47
CA PRO A 337 20.42 4.10 22.03
C PRO A 337 20.97 5.14 23.00
N ALA A 338 20.57 6.40 22.91
CA ALA A 338 20.95 7.43 23.89
C ALA A 338 20.33 7.17 25.27
N SER A 339 19.36 6.25 25.34
CA SER A 339 18.67 5.81 26.55
C SER A 339 19.40 4.69 27.33
N MET A 340 20.70 4.46 27.11
CA MET A 340 21.48 3.43 27.83
C MET A 340 21.59 3.64 29.36
N ALA A 341 21.04 4.73 29.90
CA ALA A 341 20.97 5.02 31.34
C ALA A 341 19.53 5.09 31.90
N GLY A 342 18.48 4.78 31.12
CA GLY A 342 17.08 4.89 31.56
C GLY A 342 16.03 4.31 30.59
N GLU A 343 14.75 4.51 30.90
CA GLU A 343 13.64 4.15 30.01
C GLU A 343 13.47 5.20 28.89
N SER A 344 13.28 4.74 27.64
CA SER A 344 13.29 5.53 26.40
C SER A 344 12.00 6.34 26.16
N TRP A 345 11.51 7.02 27.20
CA TRP A 345 10.25 7.79 27.18
C TRP A 345 10.18 8.86 26.09
N PHE A 346 11.31 9.48 25.72
CA PHE A 346 11.36 10.46 24.65
C PHE A 346 11.06 9.87 23.27
N ALA A 347 11.56 8.67 22.97
CA ALA A 347 11.27 7.99 21.71
C ALA A 347 9.78 7.60 21.62
N TYR A 348 9.22 7.06 22.72
CA TYR A 348 7.79 6.78 22.81
C TYR A 348 6.93 8.05 22.64
N ALA A 349 7.31 9.16 23.28
CA ALA A 349 6.61 10.43 23.13
C ALA A 349 6.72 10.99 21.71
N ALA A 350 7.88 10.86 21.06
CA ALA A 350 8.07 11.28 19.67
C ALA A 350 7.17 10.48 18.71
N LEU A 351 7.08 9.15 18.87
CA LEU A 351 6.22 8.31 18.04
C LEU A 351 4.73 8.58 18.26
N LEU A 352 4.28 8.76 19.51
CA LEU A 352 2.90 9.17 19.81
C LEU A 352 2.58 10.54 19.20
N SER A 353 3.50 11.50 19.33
CA SER A 353 3.38 12.84 18.74
C SER A 353 3.34 12.76 17.21
N ALA A 354 4.16 11.90 16.60
CA ALA A 354 4.16 11.69 15.15
C ALA A 354 2.80 11.18 14.66
N MET A 355 2.24 10.18 15.33
CA MET A 355 0.94 9.63 14.93
C MET A 355 -0.19 10.62 15.17
N LEU A 356 -0.12 11.44 16.23
CA LEU A 356 -1.04 12.56 16.43
C LEU A 356 -0.92 13.60 15.31
N CYS A 357 0.30 13.99 14.93
CA CYS A 357 0.54 14.87 13.78
C CYS A 357 -0.09 14.28 12.51
N LEU A 358 -0.01 12.95 12.31
CA LEU A 358 -0.62 12.28 11.16
C LEU A 358 -2.16 12.32 11.19
N VAL A 359 -2.78 12.14 12.38
CA VAL A 359 -4.23 12.31 12.57
C VAL A 359 -4.66 13.73 12.24
N VAL A 360 -4.04 14.72 12.87
CA VAL A 360 -4.38 16.14 12.67
C VAL A 360 -4.13 16.57 11.22
N SER A 361 -3.04 16.09 10.63
CA SER A 361 -2.75 16.26 9.19
C SER A 361 -3.91 15.79 8.32
N GLY A 362 -4.45 14.60 8.59
CA GLY A 362 -5.60 14.06 7.86
C GLY A 362 -6.89 14.86 8.09
N MET A 363 -7.09 15.39 9.30
CA MET A 363 -8.24 16.23 9.64
C MET A 363 -8.21 17.59 8.93
N LEU A 364 -7.05 18.24 8.90
CA LEU A 364 -6.89 19.55 8.25
C LEU A 364 -7.07 19.49 6.73
N ASP A 365 -6.66 18.39 6.10
CA ASP A 365 -6.74 18.22 4.64
C ASP A 365 -7.99 17.42 4.19
N ASP A 366 -8.87 17.02 5.12
CA ASP A 366 -10.02 16.12 4.90
C ASP A 366 -9.66 14.78 4.20
N VAL A 367 -8.52 14.20 4.58
CA VAL A 367 -8.00 12.94 4.04
C VAL A 367 -8.25 11.80 5.03
N ARG A 368 -9.43 11.17 4.94
CA ARG A 368 -9.84 10.08 5.85
C ARG A 368 -8.83 8.94 6.01
N PRO A 369 -8.20 8.39 4.94
CA PRO A 369 -7.24 7.31 5.13
C PRO A 369 -6.03 7.71 5.98
N ARG A 370 -5.61 8.97 5.92
CA ARG A 370 -4.51 9.51 6.73
C ARG A 370 -4.91 9.60 8.21
N ILE A 371 -6.15 9.99 8.50
CA ILE A 371 -6.73 9.97 9.86
C ILE A 371 -6.72 8.54 10.42
N VAL A 372 -7.19 7.56 9.62
CA VAL A 372 -7.22 6.15 10.03
C VAL A 372 -5.81 5.61 10.27
N ALA A 373 -4.86 5.89 9.38
CA ALA A 373 -3.47 5.48 9.56
C ALA A 373 -2.89 6.05 10.87
N GLY A 374 -3.12 7.32 11.16
CA GLY A 374 -2.71 7.94 12.41
C GLY A 374 -3.30 7.27 13.65
N TRP A 375 -4.61 6.98 13.67
CA TRP A 375 -5.26 6.30 14.80
C TRP A 375 -4.77 4.86 14.99
N LEU A 376 -4.60 4.10 13.90
CA LEU A 376 -4.00 2.76 13.97
C LEU A 376 -2.56 2.82 14.47
N GLY A 377 -1.81 3.84 14.05
CA GLY A 377 -0.46 4.11 14.55
C GLY A 377 -0.43 4.40 16.05
N ILE A 378 -1.32 5.27 16.55
CA ILE A 378 -1.46 5.53 18.00
C ILE A 378 -1.78 4.23 18.75
N ALA A 379 -2.78 3.48 18.28
CA ALA A 379 -3.18 2.23 18.91
C ALA A 379 -2.04 1.20 18.91
N GLY A 380 -1.32 1.09 17.79
CA GLY A 380 -0.13 0.25 17.65
C GLY A 380 0.97 0.65 18.61
N VAL A 381 1.38 1.93 18.63
CA VAL A 381 2.42 2.44 19.53
C VAL A 381 2.05 2.21 21.00
N ILE A 382 0.80 2.48 21.41
CA ILE A 382 0.32 2.19 22.78
C ILE A 382 0.42 0.69 23.08
N ALA A 383 -0.06 -0.18 22.19
CA ALA A 383 0.02 -1.63 22.35
C ALA A 383 1.47 -2.14 22.39
N GLY A 384 2.36 -1.53 21.61
CA GLY A 384 3.79 -1.81 21.65
C GLY A 384 4.40 -1.42 22.99
N ILE A 385 4.09 -0.23 23.52
CA ILE A 385 4.58 0.23 24.84
C ILE A 385 4.09 -0.70 25.96
N THR A 386 2.84 -1.15 25.90
CA THR A 386 2.29 -2.05 26.92
C THR A 386 2.95 -3.42 26.89
N TRP A 387 3.41 -3.90 25.73
CA TRP A 387 4.04 -5.22 25.60
C TRP A 387 5.58 -5.19 25.75
N ALA A 388 6.27 -4.21 25.16
CA ALA A 388 7.73 -4.19 25.02
C ALA A 388 8.50 -3.73 26.27
N VAL A 389 7.95 -2.83 27.10
CA VAL A 389 8.69 -2.29 28.24
C VAL A 389 8.84 -3.35 29.33
N LYS A 390 10.02 -3.92 29.60
CA LYS A 390 10.25 -4.86 30.74
C LYS A 390 10.24 -4.21 32.14
N GLY A 391 9.73 -2.99 32.29
CA GLY A 391 9.63 -2.25 33.56
C GLY A 391 8.32 -2.47 34.33
N SER A 392 8.19 -1.90 35.53
CA SER A 392 6.98 -2.01 36.37
C SER A 392 5.72 -1.50 35.64
N LEU A 393 4.61 -2.23 35.73
CA LEU A 393 3.32 -1.82 35.15
C LEU A 393 2.89 -0.42 35.62
N LEU A 394 3.27 -0.05 36.86
CA LEU A 394 2.98 1.25 37.47
C LEU A 394 3.61 2.41 36.68
N ARG A 395 4.86 2.26 36.23
CA ARG A 395 5.55 3.32 35.50
C ARG A 395 5.00 3.47 34.07
N ARG A 396 4.57 2.37 33.45
CA ARG A 396 3.85 2.38 32.16
C ARG A 396 2.52 3.11 32.26
N SER A 397 1.71 2.78 33.28
CA SER A 397 0.44 3.46 33.51
C SER A 397 0.63 4.94 33.84
N ALA A 398 1.68 5.29 34.60
CA ALA A 398 1.99 6.67 34.93
C ALA A 398 2.38 7.49 33.68
N PHE A 399 3.23 6.94 32.80
CA PHE A 399 3.57 7.62 31.54
C PHE A 399 2.35 7.80 30.64
N LEU A 400 1.57 6.74 30.42
CA LEU A 400 0.36 6.82 29.58
C LEU A 400 -0.67 7.80 30.17
N ALA A 401 -0.82 7.83 31.50
CA ALA A 401 -1.66 8.82 32.18
C ALA A 401 -1.13 10.24 31.99
N ALA A 402 0.17 10.47 32.16
CA ALA A 402 0.78 11.79 31.96
C ALA A 402 0.66 12.26 30.51
N ALA A 403 0.91 11.39 29.53
CA ALA A 403 0.72 11.67 28.10
C ALA A 403 -0.75 12.00 27.80
N GLY A 404 -1.69 11.24 28.38
CA GLY A 404 -3.12 11.51 28.27
C GLY A 404 -3.52 12.87 28.86
N VAL A 405 -3.03 13.21 30.05
CA VAL A 405 -3.26 14.52 30.69
C VAL A 405 -2.69 15.64 29.83
N ALA A 406 -1.48 15.49 29.30
CA ALA A 406 -0.87 16.46 28.41
C ALA A 406 -1.69 16.65 27.12
N ALA A 407 -2.19 15.56 26.52
CA ALA A 407 -3.05 15.63 25.35
C ALA A 407 -4.38 16.33 25.63
N VAL A 408 -5.02 16.06 26.78
CA VAL A 408 -6.25 16.75 27.21
C VAL A 408 -6.00 18.23 27.48
N ALA A 409 -4.92 18.57 28.18
CA ALA A 409 -4.54 19.95 28.42
C ALA A 409 -4.30 20.70 27.10
N PHE A 410 -3.57 20.09 26.16
CA PHE A 410 -3.35 20.65 24.84
C PHE A 410 -4.65 20.83 24.06
N ALA A 411 -5.55 19.83 24.05
CA ALA A 411 -6.85 19.92 23.39
C ALA A 411 -7.72 21.06 23.97
N THR A 412 -7.72 21.22 25.30
CA THR A 412 -8.47 22.29 25.96
C THR A 412 -7.88 23.68 25.66
N ALA A 413 -6.56 23.81 25.58
CA ALA A 413 -5.90 25.05 25.18
C ALA A 413 -6.21 25.39 23.72
N LEU A 414 -6.14 24.41 22.83
CA LEU A 414 -6.45 24.58 21.40
C LEU A 414 -7.91 25.03 21.18
N ASN A 415 -8.85 24.44 21.92
CA ASN A 415 -10.28 24.82 21.84
C ASN A 415 -10.56 26.23 22.39
N ARG A 416 -9.66 26.79 23.20
CA ARG A 416 -9.73 28.19 23.66
C ARG A 416 -9.15 29.18 22.65
N ILE A 417 -8.18 28.73 21.84
CA ILE A 417 -7.45 29.56 20.88
C ILE A 417 -8.15 29.58 19.52
N LEU A 418 -8.81 28.49 19.12
CA LEU A 418 -9.56 28.44 17.88
C LEU A 418 -10.86 29.27 18.02
N PRO A 419 -11.11 30.25 17.14
CA PRO A 419 -12.36 30.99 17.15
C PRO A 419 -13.52 30.00 16.99
N ARG A 420 -14.52 30.12 17.86
CA ARG A 420 -15.76 29.33 17.75
C ARG A 420 -16.34 29.63 16.37
N ALA A 421 -16.37 28.64 15.48
CA ALA A 421 -17.18 28.74 14.29
C ALA A 421 -18.63 28.90 14.75
N GLU A 422 -19.18 30.09 14.55
CA GLU A 422 -20.62 30.33 14.70
C GLU A 422 -21.33 29.31 13.82
N ARG A 423 -22.04 28.39 14.45
CA ARG A 423 -22.94 27.45 13.79
C ARG A 423 -24.29 28.08 13.62
#